data_AF-A0A3M1U1I8-F1
#
_entry.id   AF-A0A3M1U1I8-F1
#
_cell.length_a   1.000
_cell.length_b   1.000
_cell.length_c   1.000
_cell.angle_alpha   90.00
_cell.angle_beta   90.00
_cell.angle_gamma   90.00
#
_symmetry.space_group_name_H-M   'P 1'
#
loop_
_entity.id
_entity.type
_entity.pdbx_description
1 polymer ?
#
loop_
_entity_poly.entity_id
_entity_poly.type
_entity_poly.pdbx_seq_one_letter_code
_entity_poly.pdbx_strand_id
1 'polypeptide(L)'
;MLVRFALCLTILFAIGCAKFPDSGSQQGTRRLIFTIEMASEINPDFVYIVAIRDGDDLTGQEGPIPVIAPPWGNGFVAGKATHFVRFDGDQPNGGYGLYRFTDTQNLSSWILLGVPISFQTPGPGERTLRFEIDLTQLRPNPADALNIQALQINLLTMDRVPTDPNDNDPKTWDALGNSRDINEISSYLTIFMTPDRIYRNSDTNLEPEGDTDDPRLDIVDWTIEVRSLQ
;
A
#
# COMPACT_ATOMS: atom_id res chain seq x y z
N MET A 1 -0.02 21.25 -82.61
CA MET A 1 -0.24 21.25 -81.15
C MET A 1 -0.70 19.85 -80.76
N LEU A 2 0.16 19.10 -80.07
CA LEU A 2 0.08 17.66 -79.76
C LEU A 2 -1.17 17.33 -78.91
N VAL A 3 -2.01 16.35 -79.27
CA VAL A 3 -1.98 14.87 -79.00
C VAL A 3 -2.28 14.44 -77.56
N ARG A 4 -3.45 13.78 -77.43
CA ARG A 4 -3.97 12.75 -76.51
C ARG A 4 -2.99 12.10 -75.49
N PHE A 5 -3.45 11.80 -74.27
CA PHE A 5 -3.79 10.43 -73.80
C PHE A 5 -4.26 10.40 -72.33
N ALA A 6 -5.16 9.45 -72.05
CA ALA A 6 -5.81 9.17 -70.77
C ALA A 6 -4.89 8.45 -69.75
N LEU A 7 -5.21 8.53 -68.46
CA LEU A 7 -5.27 7.36 -67.58
C LEU A 7 -6.05 7.68 -66.28
N CYS A 8 -7.14 6.95 -66.06
CA CYS A 8 -7.90 6.92 -64.82
C CYS A 8 -7.18 5.95 -63.87
N LEU A 9 -6.76 6.41 -62.68
CA LEU A 9 -6.15 5.55 -61.66
C LEU A 9 -7.04 5.50 -60.42
N THR A 10 -7.88 4.47 -60.37
CA THR A 10 -8.64 4.04 -59.20
C THR A 10 -7.69 3.48 -58.15
N ILE A 11 -7.56 4.17 -57.02
CA ILE A 11 -6.81 3.71 -55.85
C ILE A 11 -7.72 2.77 -55.04
N LEU A 12 -7.42 1.46 -55.08
CA LEU A 12 -8.01 0.46 -54.20
C LEU A 12 -7.43 0.64 -52.79
N PHE A 13 -8.25 1.10 -51.84
CA PHE A 13 -7.94 0.99 -50.41
C PHE A 13 -8.15 -0.46 -49.96
N ALA A 14 -7.07 -1.24 -49.99
CA ALA A 14 -6.98 -2.46 -49.20
C ALA A 14 -6.76 -2.06 -47.74
N ILE A 15 -7.85 -1.87 -46.99
CA ILE A 15 -7.81 -1.79 -45.53
C ILE A 15 -7.62 -3.23 -45.03
N GLY A 16 -6.39 -3.72 -45.13
CA GLY A 16 -5.97 -4.88 -44.36
C GLY A 16 -5.94 -4.46 -42.90
N CYS A 17 -6.91 -4.92 -42.11
CA CYS A 17 -6.73 -5.02 -40.66
C CYS A 17 -5.49 -5.89 -40.45
N ALA A 18 -4.35 -5.27 -40.14
CA ALA A 18 -3.22 -5.99 -39.61
C ALA A 18 -3.69 -6.60 -38.29
N LYS A 19 -3.93 -7.92 -38.29
CA LYS A 19 -4.05 -8.71 -37.09
C LYS A 19 -2.74 -8.55 -36.34
N PHE A 20 -2.75 -7.83 -35.23
CA PHE A 20 -1.61 -7.81 -34.31
C PHE A 20 -1.29 -9.27 -33.93
N PRO A 21 0.00 -9.65 -33.86
CA PRO A 21 0.34 -10.94 -33.27
C PRO A 21 -0.22 -10.95 -31.84
N ASP A 22 -0.86 -12.06 -31.45
CA ASP A 22 -1.20 -12.33 -30.05
C ASP A 22 0.09 -12.16 -29.24
N SER A 23 0.25 -11.01 -28.60
CA SER A 23 1.03 -10.94 -27.38
C SER A 23 0.22 -11.77 -26.40
N GLY A 24 0.61 -13.04 -26.23
CA GLY A 24 0.00 -13.94 -25.27
C GLY A 24 -0.31 -13.18 -24.00
N SER A 25 -1.55 -13.31 -23.53
CA SER A 25 -2.08 -12.61 -22.36
C SER A 25 -1.01 -12.48 -21.30
N GLN A 26 -0.40 -11.30 -21.18
CA GLN A 26 0.29 -10.98 -19.94
C GLN A 26 -0.85 -10.94 -18.93
N GLN A 27 -0.96 -12.00 -18.13
CA GLN A 27 -1.79 -11.98 -16.94
C GLN A 27 -1.44 -10.69 -16.23
N GLY A 28 -2.40 -9.76 -16.17
CA GLY A 28 -2.15 -8.51 -15.47
C GLY A 28 -1.80 -8.84 -14.02
N THR A 29 -0.85 -8.11 -13.46
CA THR A 29 -0.50 -8.23 -12.05
C THR A 29 -1.71 -7.94 -11.17
N ARG A 30 -1.61 -8.28 -9.88
CA ARG A 30 -2.68 -7.98 -8.93
C ARG A 30 -2.59 -6.52 -8.48
N ARG A 31 -3.75 -5.96 -8.16
CA ARG A 31 -3.90 -4.67 -7.50
C ARG A 31 -4.45 -4.85 -6.10
N LEU A 32 -3.97 -3.99 -5.21
CA LEU A 32 -4.40 -3.90 -3.83
C LEU A 32 -5.01 -2.53 -3.61
N ILE A 33 -6.27 -2.49 -3.20
CA ILE A 33 -6.98 -1.24 -2.88
C ILE A 33 -7.16 -1.20 -1.37
N PHE A 34 -6.58 -0.19 -0.74
CA PHE A 34 -6.66 0.05 0.69
C PHE A 34 -7.68 1.15 0.95
N THR A 35 -8.57 0.94 1.92
CA THR A 35 -9.42 1.96 2.51
C THR A 35 -9.32 1.83 4.02
N ILE A 36 -8.95 2.90 4.70
CA ILE A 36 -8.74 2.95 6.15
C ILE A 36 -9.59 4.10 6.69
N GLU A 37 -10.41 3.85 7.68
CA GLU A 37 -11.27 4.83 8.33
C GLU A 37 -10.81 5.09 9.76
N MET A 38 -10.66 6.37 10.09
CA MET A 38 -10.33 6.87 11.43
C MET A 38 -11.60 7.28 12.18
N ALA A 39 -11.57 7.28 13.51
CA ALA A 39 -12.70 7.73 14.34
C ALA A 39 -13.03 9.23 14.09
N SER A 40 -12.01 10.03 13.77
CA SER A 40 -12.09 11.46 13.50
C SER A 40 -11.35 11.86 12.21
N GLU A 41 -11.27 13.16 11.92
CA GLU A 41 -10.62 13.68 10.72
C GLU A 41 -9.12 13.34 10.63
N ILE A 42 -8.63 13.14 9.41
CA ILE A 42 -7.22 12.96 9.12
C ILE A 42 -6.46 14.24 9.45
N ASN A 43 -5.45 14.13 10.31
CA ASN A 43 -4.59 15.24 10.68
C ASN A 43 -3.30 15.21 9.86
N PRO A 44 -2.98 16.22 9.03
CA PRO A 44 -1.77 16.23 8.21
C PRO A 44 -0.46 16.28 9.02
N ASP A 45 -0.52 16.66 10.31
CA ASP A 45 0.63 16.67 11.20
C ASP A 45 0.94 15.28 11.79
N PHE A 46 0.06 14.30 11.58
CA PHE A 46 0.23 12.91 12.03
C PHE A 46 0.80 12.03 10.91
N VAL A 47 1.27 10.84 11.30
CA VAL A 47 1.90 9.89 10.39
C VAL A 47 1.06 8.62 10.30
N TYR A 48 0.67 8.28 9.07
CA TYR A 48 -0.15 7.12 8.75
C TYR A 48 0.62 6.18 7.83
N ILE A 49 0.72 4.91 8.20
CA ILE A 49 1.57 3.94 7.53
C ILE A 49 0.80 2.65 7.26
N VAL A 50 0.91 2.16 6.03
CA VAL A 50 0.59 0.76 5.70
C VAL A 50 1.90 0.02 5.53
N ALA A 51 2.27 -0.75 6.53
CA ALA A 51 3.48 -1.56 6.53
C ALA A 51 3.22 -2.91 5.86
N ILE A 52 4.12 -3.31 4.97
CA ILE A 52 3.94 -4.47 4.10
C ILE A 52 5.16 -5.36 4.23
N ARG A 53 4.92 -6.65 4.45
CA ARG A 53 5.92 -7.70 4.21
C ARG A 53 5.52 -8.50 2.98
N ASP A 54 6.33 -8.31 1.94
CA ASP A 54 6.45 -9.16 0.77
C ASP A 54 7.65 -10.09 0.98
N GLY A 55 7.39 -11.35 1.38
CA GLY A 55 8.46 -12.29 1.71
C GLY A 55 8.16 -13.75 1.40
N ASP A 56 7.13 -14.02 0.59
CA ASP A 56 6.66 -15.37 0.23
C ASP A 56 6.47 -16.31 1.45
N ASP A 57 6.14 -15.73 2.60
CA ASP A 57 5.90 -16.44 3.85
C ASP A 57 4.42 -16.75 4.00
N LEU A 58 4.04 -17.95 3.58
CA LEU A 58 2.68 -18.47 3.70
C LEU A 58 2.30 -18.84 5.13
N THR A 59 3.29 -18.97 6.04
CA THR A 59 3.05 -19.33 7.44
C THR A 59 2.73 -18.12 8.30
N GLY A 60 2.89 -16.91 7.73
CA GLY A 60 2.49 -15.65 8.33
C GLY A 60 3.24 -15.36 9.63
N GLN A 61 4.47 -15.82 9.81
CA GLN A 61 5.27 -15.51 11.02
C GLN A 61 5.96 -14.15 10.88
N GLU A 62 6.19 -13.41 11.96
CA GLU A 62 7.00 -12.17 11.99
C GLU A 62 6.57 -11.06 11.01
N GLY A 63 5.25 -10.81 10.91
CA GLY A 63 4.72 -9.68 10.14
C GLY A 63 5.16 -8.32 10.68
N PRO A 64 4.82 -7.22 9.98
CA PRO A 64 5.07 -5.87 10.48
C PRO A 64 4.30 -5.60 11.78
N ILE A 65 4.96 -4.98 12.76
CA ILE A 65 4.36 -4.61 14.06
C ILE A 65 4.75 -3.18 14.43
N PRO A 66 3.95 -2.45 15.23
CA PRO A 66 4.29 -1.10 15.66
C PRO A 66 5.52 -1.10 16.58
N VAL A 67 6.34 -0.04 16.48
CA VAL A 67 7.29 0.31 17.54
C VAL A 67 6.56 1.17 18.57
N ILE A 68 6.47 0.70 19.82
CA ILE A 68 5.59 1.32 20.83
C ILE A 68 6.33 1.93 22.04
N ALA A 69 7.64 1.69 22.15
CA ALA A 69 8.46 2.17 23.26
C ALA A 69 9.94 2.36 22.84
N PRO A 70 10.71 3.18 23.58
CA PRO A 70 12.16 3.29 23.38
C PRO A 70 12.88 1.96 23.68
N PRO A 71 14.05 1.71 23.05
CA PRO A 71 14.68 2.52 22.01
C PRO A 71 13.89 2.46 20.69
N TRP A 72 13.63 3.64 20.12
CA TRP A 72 12.69 3.78 19.00
C TRP A 72 13.17 3.17 17.67
N GLY A 73 14.48 3.00 17.48
CA GLY A 73 15.02 2.49 16.21
C GLY A 73 14.64 3.41 15.05
N ASN A 74 13.82 2.92 14.11
CA ASN A 74 13.27 3.75 13.03
C ASN A 74 12.07 4.61 13.44
N GLY A 75 11.49 4.36 14.62
CA GLY A 75 10.41 5.13 15.22
C GLY A 75 8.99 4.66 14.87
N PHE A 76 8.81 3.73 13.94
CA PHE A 76 7.46 3.39 13.45
C PHE A 76 7.17 1.89 13.30
N VAL A 77 8.07 1.09 12.71
CA VAL A 77 7.77 -0.33 12.41
C VAL A 77 8.92 -1.26 12.77
N ALA A 78 8.57 -2.41 13.35
CA ALA A 78 9.45 -3.53 13.61
C ALA A 78 8.95 -4.79 12.88
N GLY A 79 9.56 -5.94 13.17
CA GLY A 79 9.30 -7.20 12.45
C GLY A 79 10.09 -7.26 11.15
N LYS A 80 9.52 -7.86 10.10
CA LYS A 80 10.20 -8.09 8.81
C LYS A 80 9.57 -7.31 7.65
N ALA A 81 9.12 -6.08 7.91
CA ALA A 81 8.59 -5.20 6.87
C ALA A 81 9.58 -5.04 5.70
N THR A 82 9.08 -5.10 4.47
CA THR A 82 9.89 -4.91 3.26
C THR A 82 9.54 -3.62 2.54
N HIS A 83 8.29 -3.19 2.65
CA HIS A 83 7.76 -1.98 2.05
C HIS A 83 6.84 -1.26 3.02
N PHE A 84 6.58 0.01 2.74
CA PHE A 84 5.50 0.72 3.40
C PHE A 84 4.97 1.83 2.51
N VAL A 85 3.67 2.10 2.64
CA VAL A 85 3.06 3.34 2.15
C VAL A 85 2.96 4.29 3.33
N ARG A 86 3.33 5.55 3.15
CA ARG A 86 3.29 6.60 4.17
C ARG A 86 2.42 7.75 3.67
N PHE A 87 1.58 8.28 4.54
CA PHE A 87 0.84 9.52 4.34
C PHE A 87 1.11 10.45 5.52
N ASP A 88 1.54 11.68 5.22
CA ASP A 88 1.70 12.82 6.13
C ASP A 88 1.99 14.10 5.33
N GLY A 89 2.13 15.23 6.04
CA GLY A 89 2.45 16.53 5.45
C GLY A 89 3.82 16.62 4.75
N ASP A 90 4.74 15.68 4.98
CA ASP A 90 6.10 15.69 4.42
C ASP A 90 6.21 14.92 3.09
N GLN A 91 5.15 14.21 2.67
CA GLN A 91 5.20 13.40 1.46
C GLN A 91 5.32 14.27 0.19
N PRO A 92 6.13 13.83 -0.81
CA PRO A 92 6.22 14.51 -2.09
C PRO A 92 4.84 14.70 -2.74
N ASN A 93 4.50 15.94 -3.10
CA ASN A 93 3.21 16.34 -3.70
C ASN A 93 1.98 16.30 -2.75
N GLY A 94 2.17 16.29 -1.42
CA GLY A 94 1.08 16.46 -0.45
C GLY A 94 0.12 15.27 -0.39
N GLY A 95 0.66 14.05 -0.44
CA GLY A 95 -0.13 12.82 -0.54
C GLY A 95 0.59 11.62 0.05
N TYR A 96 0.80 10.59 -0.76
CA TYR A 96 1.35 9.31 -0.31
C TYR A 96 2.74 9.08 -0.90
N GLY A 97 3.64 8.50 -0.12
CA GLY A 97 4.89 7.92 -0.61
C GLY A 97 4.90 6.41 -0.46
N LEU A 98 5.33 5.69 -1.49
CA LEU A 98 5.63 4.25 -1.42
C LEU A 98 7.13 4.06 -1.29
N TYR A 99 7.54 3.33 -0.26
CA TYR A 99 8.93 3.13 0.10
C TYR A 99 9.27 1.64 0.19
N ARG A 100 10.56 1.35 0.01
CA ARG A 100 11.16 0.03 0.23
C ARG A 100 12.32 0.14 1.19
N PHE A 101 12.35 -0.72 2.20
CA PHE A 101 13.52 -0.85 3.07
C PHE A 101 14.70 -1.38 2.28
N THR A 102 15.86 -0.74 2.42
CA THR A 102 17.12 -1.21 1.82
C THR A 102 17.80 -2.27 2.68
N ASP A 103 17.45 -2.32 3.96
CA ASP A 103 17.86 -3.35 4.92
C ASP A 103 16.61 -3.84 5.67
N THR A 104 16.16 -5.05 5.33
CA THR A 104 14.97 -5.68 5.91
C THR A 104 15.24 -6.35 7.26
N GLN A 105 16.49 -6.33 7.75
CA GLN A 105 16.84 -6.83 9.09
C GLN A 105 16.80 -5.70 10.13
N ASN A 106 17.33 -4.52 9.79
CA ASN A 106 17.43 -3.40 10.72
C ASN A 106 16.40 -2.29 10.50
N LEU A 107 15.75 -2.26 9.32
CA LEU A 107 14.69 -1.30 8.96
C LEU A 107 15.06 0.18 9.17
N SER A 108 16.35 0.50 9.16
CA SER A 108 16.89 1.84 9.46
C SER A 108 17.12 2.69 8.20
N SER A 109 16.95 2.10 7.02
CA SER A 109 17.18 2.76 5.74
C SER A 109 16.15 2.30 4.72
N TRP A 110 15.67 3.24 3.91
CA TRP A 110 14.68 3.00 2.87
C TRP A 110 14.84 3.99 1.72
N ILE A 111 14.28 3.63 0.57
CA ILE A 111 14.25 4.47 -0.64
C ILE A 111 12.81 4.72 -1.06
N LEU A 112 12.55 5.92 -1.58
CA LEU A 112 11.29 6.24 -2.22
C LEU A 112 11.22 5.53 -3.58
N LEU A 113 10.17 4.73 -3.78
CA LEU A 113 9.87 4.08 -5.06
C LEU A 113 8.97 4.95 -5.95
N GLY A 114 8.16 5.81 -5.33
CA GLY A 114 7.21 6.68 -6.01
C GLY A 114 5.96 6.89 -5.15
N VAL A 115 4.81 7.00 -5.81
CA VAL A 115 3.49 7.13 -5.17
C VAL A 115 2.62 5.92 -5.55
N PRO A 116 1.55 5.59 -4.81
CA PRO A 116 0.55 4.61 -5.23
C PRO A 116 -0.01 4.91 -6.63
N ILE A 117 -0.39 3.88 -7.41
CA ILE A 117 -0.89 4.08 -8.79
C ILE A 117 -2.20 4.88 -8.86
N SER A 118 -2.97 4.90 -7.78
CA SER A 118 -4.12 5.78 -7.59
C SER A 118 -4.27 6.09 -6.12
N PHE A 119 -4.65 7.32 -5.77
CA PHE A 119 -4.92 7.70 -4.39
C PHE A 119 -5.89 8.88 -4.32
N GLN A 120 -6.49 9.05 -3.15
CA GLN A 120 -7.28 10.22 -2.78
C GLN A 120 -6.56 10.94 -1.64
N THR A 121 -6.19 12.19 -1.87
CA THR A 121 -5.71 13.06 -0.79
C THR A 121 -6.93 13.49 0.02
N PRO A 122 -6.97 13.20 1.34
CA PRO A 122 -8.11 13.56 2.16
C PRO A 122 -8.27 15.08 2.24
N GLY A 123 -9.51 15.54 2.03
CA GLY A 123 -9.90 16.93 2.24
C GLY A 123 -10.10 17.27 3.72
N PRO A 124 -10.29 18.56 4.05
CA PRO A 124 -10.62 18.97 5.42
C PRO A 124 -11.87 18.24 5.95
N GLY A 125 -11.78 17.66 7.15
CA GLY A 125 -12.86 16.91 7.79
C GLY A 125 -13.07 15.49 7.25
N GLU A 126 -12.32 15.05 6.23
CA GLU A 126 -12.35 13.66 5.79
C GLU A 126 -11.61 12.77 6.78
N ARG A 127 -12.10 11.54 6.94
CA ARG A 127 -11.61 10.55 7.92
C ARG A 127 -11.03 9.29 7.27
N THR A 128 -10.85 9.33 5.95
CA THR A 128 -10.56 8.12 5.17
C THR A 128 -9.27 8.30 4.37
N LEU A 129 -8.37 7.33 4.50
CA LEU A 129 -7.23 7.16 3.60
C LEU A 129 -7.59 6.11 2.56
N ARG A 130 -7.39 6.43 1.29
CA ARG A 130 -7.66 5.51 0.18
C ARG A 130 -6.61 5.60 -0.90
N PHE A 131 -6.02 4.45 -1.21
CA PHE A 131 -5.03 4.32 -2.27
C PHE A 131 -5.00 2.92 -2.86
N GLU A 132 -4.33 2.80 -4.00
CA GLU A 132 -4.20 1.58 -4.78
C GLU A 132 -2.73 1.38 -5.15
N ILE A 133 -2.22 0.17 -4.94
CA ILE A 133 -0.90 -0.25 -5.42
C ILE A 133 -1.02 -1.43 -6.37
N ASP A 134 -0.11 -1.47 -7.34
CA ASP A 134 0.11 -2.65 -8.18
C ASP A 134 1.25 -3.49 -7.60
N LEU A 135 1.18 -4.82 -7.68
CA LEU A 135 2.27 -5.67 -7.19
C LEU A 135 3.61 -5.42 -7.88
N THR A 136 3.61 -4.88 -9.11
CA THR A 136 4.84 -4.43 -9.77
C THR A 136 5.53 -3.27 -9.07
N GLN A 137 4.81 -2.50 -8.25
CA GLN A 137 5.42 -1.46 -7.42
C GLN A 137 6.23 -2.06 -6.25
N LEU A 138 5.95 -3.30 -5.84
CA LEU A 138 6.71 -4.03 -4.81
C LEU A 138 7.84 -4.83 -5.46
N ARG A 139 7.54 -5.56 -6.54
CA ARG A 139 8.50 -6.32 -7.35
C ARG A 139 8.48 -5.83 -8.80
N PRO A 140 9.43 -4.96 -9.21
CA PRO A 140 9.41 -4.33 -10.54
C PRO A 140 9.41 -5.30 -11.74
N ASN A 141 9.90 -6.52 -11.56
CA ASN A 141 9.78 -7.57 -12.57
C ASN A 141 8.38 -8.22 -12.48
N PRO A 142 7.54 -8.14 -13.55
CA PRO A 142 6.19 -8.71 -13.53
C PRO A 142 6.14 -10.20 -13.21
N ALA A 143 7.14 -10.98 -13.64
CA ALA A 143 7.19 -12.41 -13.35
C ALA A 143 7.38 -12.67 -11.84
N ASP A 144 8.18 -11.83 -11.16
CA ASP A 144 8.41 -11.94 -9.72
C ASP A 144 7.21 -11.44 -8.92
N ALA A 145 6.53 -10.40 -9.42
CA ALA A 145 5.28 -9.89 -8.85
C ALA A 145 4.14 -10.93 -8.88
N LEU A 146 4.04 -11.71 -9.96
CA LEU A 146 3.07 -12.81 -10.05
C LEU A 146 3.34 -13.95 -9.07
N ASN A 147 4.57 -14.05 -8.54
CA ASN A 147 4.94 -15.06 -7.55
C ASN A 147 4.55 -14.68 -6.12
N ILE A 148 4.13 -13.43 -5.87
CA ILE A 148 3.63 -13.01 -4.56
C ILE A 148 2.31 -13.74 -4.30
N GLN A 149 2.32 -14.66 -3.33
CA GLN A 149 1.13 -15.46 -2.98
C GLN A 149 0.36 -14.87 -1.79
N ALA A 150 1.07 -14.23 -0.87
CA ALA A 150 0.51 -13.60 0.31
C ALA A 150 1.35 -12.39 0.71
N LEU A 151 0.70 -11.46 1.41
CA LEU A 151 1.35 -10.33 2.07
C LEU A 151 0.92 -10.29 3.53
N GLN A 152 1.83 -9.89 4.40
CA GLN A 152 1.49 -9.51 5.77
C GLN A 152 1.42 -7.99 5.85
N ILE A 153 0.36 -7.48 6.45
CA ILE A 153 0.00 -6.07 6.46
C ILE A 153 -0.23 -5.63 7.90
N ASN A 154 0.27 -4.46 8.23
CA ASN A 154 -0.16 -3.72 9.41
C ASN A 154 -0.50 -2.29 9.02
N LEU A 155 -1.53 -1.72 9.67
CA LEU A 155 -1.91 -0.32 9.57
C LEU A 155 -1.39 0.33 10.84
N LEU A 156 -0.63 1.40 10.73
CA LEU A 156 -0.02 2.07 11.88
C LEU A 156 -0.33 3.55 11.80
N THR A 157 -0.80 4.15 12.89
CA THR A 157 -0.93 5.59 13.02
C THR A 157 -0.11 6.07 14.21
N MET A 158 0.41 7.29 14.14
CA MET A 158 1.13 7.90 15.25
C MET A 158 1.18 9.42 15.16
N ASP A 159 1.24 10.07 16.31
CA ASP A 159 1.40 11.53 16.41
C ASP A 159 2.79 12.00 15.98
N ARG A 160 3.81 11.14 16.14
CA ARG A 160 5.21 11.45 15.81
C ARG A 160 6.01 10.19 15.49
N VAL A 161 7.11 10.37 14.76
CA VAL A 161 8.11 9.31 14.50
C VAL A 161 9.44 9.73 15.15
N PRO A 162 9.73 9.27 16.39
CA PRO A 162 10.97 9.58 17.06
C PRO A 162 12.15 8.90 16.33
N THR A 163 13.16 9.68 15.96
CA THR A 163 14.38 9.18 15.30
C THR A 163 15.65 9.48 16.09
N ASP A 164 15.57 10.31 17.13
CA ASP A 164 16.67 10.51 18.07
C ASP A 164 16.75 9.32 19.03
N PRO A 165 17.89 8.60 19.11
CA PRO A 165 18.05 7.47 20.02
C PRO A 165 17.98 7.86 21.50
N ASN A 166 18.07 9.15 21.84
CA ASN A 166 17.96 9.64 23.22
C ASN A 166 16.55 10.13 23.57
N ASP A 167 15.61 10.11 22.62
CA ASP A 167 14.22 10.44 22.87
C ASP A 167 13.57 9.36 23.75
N ASN A 168 13.11 9.77 24.92
CA ASN A 168 12.40 8.90 25.87
C ASN A 168 10.94 9.34 26.05
N ASP A 169 10.48 10.34 25.30
CA ASP A 169 9.12 10.83 25.42
C ASP A 169 8.16 9.80 24.81
N PRO A 170 6.96 9.59 25.38
CA PRO A 170 5.99 8.71 24.78
C PRO A 170 5.55 9.22 23.40
N LYS A 171 4.92 8.35 22.62
CA LYS A 171 4.17 8.72 21.43
C LYS A 171 2.76 8.14 21.52
N THR A 172 1.80 8.82 20.94
CA THR A 172 0.45 8.28 20.75
C THR A 172 0.46 7.49 19.45
N TRP A 173 -0.08 6.28 19.47
CA TRP A 173 -0.08 5.39 18.32
C TRP A 173 -1.30 4.50 18.34
N ASP A 174 -1.64 4.00 17.16
CA ASP A 174 -2.58 2.93 16.95
C ASP A 174 -2.04 1.94 15.91
N ALA A 175 -2.51 0.70 15.95
CA ALA A 175 -2.19 -0.31 14.96
C ALA A 175 -3.15 -1.50 15.00
N LEU A 176 -3.17 -2.31 13.93
CA LEU A 176 -3.99 -3.53 13.90
C LEU A 176 -3.81 -4.39 15.16
N GLY A 177 -4.92 -4.62 15.86
CA GLY A 177 -4.99 -5.32 17.15
C GLY A 177 -5.37 -4.36 18.28
N ASN A 178 -5.84 -4.88 19.42
CA ASN A 178 -6.18 -4.01 20.54
C ASN A 178 -4.92 -3.40 21.20
N SER A 179 -4.70 -2.09 21.03
CA SER A 179 -3.57 -1.35 21.60
C SER A 179 -3.54 -1.37 23.15
N ARG A 180 -4.67 -1.69 23.79
CA ARG A 180 -4.81 -1.84 25.25
C ARG A 180 -4.56 -3.25 25.76
N ASP A 181 -4.46 -4.25 24.88
CA ASP A 181 -4.13 -5.62 25.25
C ASP A 181 -2.71 -5.97 24.77
N ILE A 182 -1.81 -6.23 25.73
CA ILE A 182 -0.42 -6.60 25.48
C ILE A 182 -0.24 -7.84 24.60
N ASN A 183 -1.27 -8.69 24.49
CA ASN A 183 -1.24 -9.87 23.63
C ASN A 183 -1.62 -9.55 22.18
N GLU A 184 -2.20 -8.38 21.92
CA GLU A 184 -2.75 -7.99 20.61
C GLU A 184 -1.97 -6.86 19.95
N ILE A 185 -1.15 -6.09 20.69
CA ILE A 185 -0.28 -5.01 20.15
C ILE A 185 0.67 -5.41 19.02
N SER A 186 0.89 -6.71 18.81
CA SER A 186 1.77 -7.27 17.77
C SER A 186 0.98 -7.96 16.66
N SER A 187 -0.31 -7.68 16.55
CA SER A 187 -1.16 -8.30 15.53
C SER A 187 -0.88 -7.70 14.15
N TYR A 188 -1.17 -8.49 13.13
CA TYR A 188 -1.10 -8.09 11.73
C TYR A 188 -2.00 -9.01 10.90
N LEU A 189 -2.38 -8.54 9.73
CA LEU A 189 -3.23 -9.29 8.81
C LEU A 189 -2.37 -10.02 7.77
N THR A 190 -2.66 -11.30 7.52
CA THR A 190 -2.14 -12.00 6.33
C THR A 190 -3.22 -12.04 5.26
N ILE A 191 -2.93 -11.47 4.08
CA ILE A 191 -3.82 -11.48 2.92
C ILE A 191 -3.23 -12.38 1.83
N PHE A 192 -4.07 -13.21 1.23
CA PHE A 192 -3.73 -14.04 0.07
C PHE A 192 -4.10 -13.33 -1.23
N MET A 193 -3.23 -13.43 -2.23
CA MET A 193 -3.37 -12.79 -3.55
C MET A 193 -4.35 -13.53 -4.49
N THR A 194 -4.86 -14.69 -4.07
CA THR A 194 -5.84 -15.48 -4.83
C THR A 194 -6.78 -16.23 -3.86
N PRO A 195 -8.09 -16.25 -4.11
CA PRO A 195 -8.81 -15.58 -5.20
C PRO A 195 -8.92 -14.06 -4.98
N ASP A 196 -9.50 -13.35 -5.96
CA ASP A 196 -9.95 -11.97 -5.77
C ASP A 196 -10.91 -11.92 -4.58
N ARG A 197 -10.61 -11.05 -3.61
CA ARG A 197 -11.30 -10.99 -2.33
C ARG A 197 -11.13 -9.64 -1.68
N ILE A 198 -12.14 -9.26 -0.90
CA ILE A 198 -12.06 -8.14 0.04
C ILE A 198 -11.87 -8.71 1.45
N TYR A 199 -10.81 -8.26 2.12
CA TYR A 199 -10.60 -8.43 3.56
C TYR A 199 -11.18 -7.19 4.25
N ARG A 200 -11.89 -7.39 5.36
CA ARG A 200 -12.54 -6.32 6.11
C ARG A 200 -12.28 -6.47 7.59
N ASN A 201 -12.24 -5.37 8.31
CA ASN A 201 -12.18 -5.41 9.77
C ASN A 201 -13.34 -6.23 10.35
N SER A 202 -14.57 -6.02 9.85
CA SER A 202 -15.78 -6.75 10.28
C SER A 202 -15.73 -8.28 10.07
N ASP A 203 -14.86 -8.78 9.18
CA ASP A 203 -14.69 -10.22 8.98
C ASP A 203 -13.72 -10.84 10.00
N THR A 204 -12.83 -10.04 10.60
CA THR A 204 -11.75 -10.50 11.49
C THR A 204 -11.91 -10.02 12.93
N ASN A 205 -12.62 -8.90 13.16
CA ASN A 205 -12.62 -8.11 14.38
C ASN A 205 -11.20 -7.86 14.89
N LEU A 206 -10.29 -7.52 13.97
CA LEU A 206 -8.88 -7.38 14.28
C LEU A 206 -8.61 -6.02 14.93
N GLU A 207 -9.33 -4.99 14.49
CA GLU A 207 -9.20 -3.63 15.00
C GLU A 207 -10.45 -3.21 15.78
N PRO A 208 -10.38 -3.04 17.11
CA PRO A 208 -11.47 -2.47 17.88
C PRO A 208 -11.51 -0.94 17.79
N GLU A 209 -12.69 -0.35 17.86
CA GLU A 209 -12.82 1.10 18.00
C GLU A 209 -12.47 1.57 19.42
N GLY A 210 -11.85 2.74 19.48
CA GLY A 210 -11.63 3.52 20.67
C GLY A 210 -10.61 2.91 21.60
N ASP A 211 -9.64 2.15 21.10
CA ASP A 211 -8.52 1.63 21.89
C ASP A 211 -7.37 2.65 22.00
N THR A 212 -7.36 3.65 21.12
CA THR A 212 -6.47 4.81 21.14
C THR A 212 -7.17 6.06 21.68
N ASP A 213 -6.48 6.82 22.55
CA ASP A 213 -7.09 7.98 23.22
C ASP A 213 -7.32 9.19 22.29
N ASP A 214 -6.49 9.37 21.25
CA ASP A 214 -6.71 10.40 20.23
C ASP A 214 -7.55 9.84 19.07
N PRO A 215 -8.81 10.27 18.88
CA PRO A 215 -9.69 9.72 17.86
C PRO A 215 -9.23 10.03 16.43
N ARG A 216 -8.24 10.91 16.22
CA ARG A 216 -7.65 11.16 14.90
C ARG A 216 -6.56 10.14 14.53
N LEU A 217 -6.15 9.33 15.50
CA LEU A 217 -5.22 8.20 15.37
C LEU A 217 -5.91 6.84 15.48
N ASP A 218 -7.08 6.78 16.14
CA ASP A 218 -7.88 5.57 16.31
C ASP A 218 -8.47 5.08 14.96
N ILE A 219 -8.01 3.93 14.49
CA ILE A 219 -8.52 3.22 13.32
C ILE A 219 -9.80 2.49 13.73
N VAL A 220 -10.90 2.74 13.02
CA VAL A 220 -12.21 2.15 13.38
C VAL A 220 -12.72 1.14 12.35
N ASP A 221 -12.29 1.27 11.10
CA ASP A 221 -12.59 0.30 10.06
C ASP A 221 -11.51 0.29 8.97
N TRP A 222 -11.41 -0.82 8.26
CA TRP A 222 -10.52 -0.94 7.11
C TRP A 222 -11.01 -2.01 6.14
N THR A 223 -10.66 -1.82 4.88
CA THR A 223 -10.81 -2.83 3.84
C THR A 223 -9.56 -2.91 2.96
N ILE A 224 -9.23 -4.13 2.56
CA ILE A 224 -8.17 -4.41 1.59
C ILE A 224 -8.74 -5.30 0.50
N GLU A 225 -8.89 -4.76 -0.71
CA GLU A 225 -9.35 -5.51 -1.88
C GLU A 225 -8.17 -6.01 -2.70
N VAL A 226 -8.13 -7.31 -2.95
CA VAL A 226 -7.25 -7.97 -3.92
C VAL A 226 -8.02 -8.16 -5.22
N ARG A 227 -7.50 -7.60 -6.32
CA ARG A 227 -8.13 -7.66 -7.65
C ARG A 227 -7.15 -8.14 -8.72
N SER A 228 -7.61 -9.07 -9.55
CA SER A 228 -6.94 -9.48 -10.77
C SER A 228 -7.13 -8.45 -11.87
N LEU A 229 -6.06 -8.07 -12.55
CA LEU A 229 -6.16 -7.40 -13.83
C LEU A 229 -6.49 -8.43 -14.92
N GLN A 230 -7.64 -8.26 -15.56
CA GLN A 230 -8.10 -9.05 -16.71
C GLN A 230 -7.38 -8.64 -17.99
#